data_AF-G0PNG7-F1
#
_entry.id   AF-G0PNG7-F1
#
_cell.length_a   1.000
_cell.length_b   1.000
_cell.length_c   1.000
_cell.angle_alpha   90.00
_cell.angle_beta   90.00
_cell.angle_gamma   90.00
#
_symmetry.space_group_name_H-M   'P 1'
#
loop_
_entity.id
_entity.type
_entity.pdbx_description
1 polymer ?
#
loop_
_entity_poly.entity_id
_entity_poly.type
_entity_poly.pdbx_seq_one_letter_code
_entity_poly.pdbx_strand_id
1 'polypeptide(L)'
;MTAAFLPCFIAGSTVFAVDINTNSPANRFDFVQKLVTDAEELGALVALPSIALAFVIAFLIRVQQLRLIRIYQNKNDVEQFVAIRSKYAVTQHKEVFRRDDTAGFYFADDQSDGARVALHFLFGNIQIGNRKFMIMDDMFKANNYRSYMLNETSVPPRL
;
A
#
# COMPACT_ATOMS: atom_id res chain seq x y z
N MET A 1 3.53 21.14 9.67
CA MET A 1 4.97 21.13 9.28
C MET A 1 5.69 22.46 9.55
N THR A 2 5.22 23.32 10.46
CA THR A 2 5.72 24.71 10.58
C THR A 2 6.66 24.96 11.76
N ALA A 3 6.57 24.18 12.84
CA ALA A 3 7.32 24.47 14.08
C ALA A 3 8.84 24.18 13.99
N ALA A 4 9.26 23.20 13.19
CA ALA A 4 10.67 22.83 13.05
C ALA A 4 11.42 23.62 11.95
N PHE A 5 10.68 24.27 11.04
CA PHE A 5 11.28 24.98 9.91
C PHE A 5 11.96 26.28 10.35
N LEU A 6 11.32 27.03 11.25
CA LEU A 6 11.81 28.33 11.70
C LEU A 6 13.17 28.24 12.45
N PRO A 7 13.37 27.31 13.41
CA PRO A 7 14.68 27.16 14.07
C PRO A 7 15.79 26.71 13.12
N CYS A 8 15.50 25.78 12.20
CA CYS A 8 16.46 25.31 11.21
C CYS A 8 16.87 26.43 10.23
N PHE A 9 15.90 27.25 9.81
CA PHE A 9 16.17 28.39 8.95
C PHE A 9 17.04 29.46 9.64
N ILE A 10 16.74 29.78 10.91
CA ILE A 10 17.53 30.73 11.70
C ILE A 10 18.96 30.21 11.90
N ALA A 11 19.12 28.93 12.27
CA ALA A 11 20.43 28.33 12.45
C ALA A 11 21.26 28.37 11.16
N GLY A 12 20.67 27.95 10.02
CA GLY A 12 21.34 27.98 8.72
C GLY A 12 21.72 29.41 8.29
N SER A 13 20.81 30.37 8.47
CA SER A 13 21.05 31.78 8.13
C SER A 13 22.17 32.40 8.96
N THR A 14 22.27 32.04 10.24
CA THR A 14 23.29 32.56 11.15
C THR A 14 24.67 32.02 10.80
N VAL A 15 24.77 30.72 10.51
CA VAL A 15 26.03 30.09 10.05
C VAL A 15 26.50 30.73 8.74
N PHE A 16 25.59 30.95 7.80
CA PHE A 16 25.88 31.60 6.52
C PHE A 16 26.36 33.05 6.69
N ALA A 17 25.70 33.82 7.56
CA ALA A 17 26.07 35.20 7.84
C ALA A 17 27.44 35.32 8.53
N VAL A 18 27.77 34.40 9.44
CA VAL A 18 29.08 34.34 10.09
C VAL A 18 30.17 34.04 9.07
N ASP A 19 29.97 33.03 8.23
CA ASP A 19 30.96 32.59 7.24
C ASP A 19 31.31 33.67 6.20
N ILE A 20 30.31 34.44 5.74
CA ILE A 20 30.52 35.59 4.84
C ILE A 20 31.34 36.71 5.49
N ASN A 21 31.15 36.93 6.79
CA ASN A 21 31.75 38.06 7.50
C ASN A 21 33.18 37.76 8.01
N THR A 22 33.52 36.49 8.21
CA THR A 22 34.85 36.07 8.69
C THR A 22 35.82 35.73 7.55
N ASN A 23 35.33 35.38 6.35
CA ASN A 23 36.19 35.01 5.22
C ASN A 23 36.53 36.19 4.27
N SER A 24 37.76 36.16 3.74
CA SER A 24 38.28 37.15 2.80
C SER A 24 37.55 37.10 1.45
N PRO A 25 37.43 38.23 0.71
CA PRO A 25 36.59 38.34 -0.49
C PRO A 25 36.81 37.28 -1.58
N ALA A 26 38.04 36.77 -1.70
CA ALA A 26 38.39 35.72 -2.66
C ALA A 26 37.87 34.32 -2.27
N ASN A 27 37.58 34.08 -0.99
CA ASN A 27 37.11 32.78 -0.45
C ASN A 27 35.62 32.79 -0.08
N ARG A 28 34.90 33.91 -0.22
CA ARG A 28 33.48 34.04 0.17
C ARG A 28 32.53 33.10 -0.58
N PHE A 29 32.97 32.53 -1.71
CA PHE A 29 32.21 31.58 -2.50
C PHE A 29 32.67 30.12 -2.34
N ASP A 30 33.80 29.86 -1.68
CA ASP A 30 34.31 28.49 -1.52
C ASP A 30 33.39 27.66 -0.61
N PHE A 31 32.87 28.29 0.46
CA PHE A 31 31.83 27.68 1.29
C PHE A 31 30.53 27.48 0.54
N VAL A 32 30.09 28.46 -0.26
CA VAL A 32 28.85 28.33 -1.07
C VAL A 32 29.01 27.23 -2.12
N GLN A 33 30.17 27.13 -2.78
CA GLN A 33 30.45 26.06 -3.74
C GLN A 33 30.47 24.69 -3.05
N LYS A 34 31.16 24.55 -1.91
CA LYS A 34 31.12 23.31 -1.11
C LYS A 34 29.71 22.99 -0.66
N LEU A 35 28.93 23.97 -0.21
CA LEU A 35 27.54 23.77 0.20
C LEU A 35 26.66 23.34 -0.98
N VAL A 36 26.90 23.85 -2.19
CA VAL A 36 26.16 23.46 -3.40
C VAL A 36 26.56 22.04 -3.84
N THR A 37 27.84 21.69 -3.76
CA THR A 37 28.34 20.34 -4.04
C THR A 37 27.82 19.32 -3.02
N ASP A 38 27.90 19.67 -1.73
CA ASP A 38 27.37 18.86 -0.63
C ASP A 38 25.83 18.82 -0.65
N ALA A 39 25.14 19.85 -1.14
CA ALA A 39 23.69 19.86 -1.29
C ALA A 39 23.20 18.84 -2.32
N GLU A 40 24.01 18.50 -3.32
CA GLU A 40 23.69 17.43 -4.26
C GLU A 40 23.72 16.06 -3.56
N GLU A 41 24.75 15.81 -2.75
CA GLU A 41 24.88 14.57 -1.96
C GLU A 41 23.86 14.48 -0.82
N LEU A 42 23.63 15.57 -0.09
CA LEU A 42 22.60 15.69 0.95
C LEU A 42 21.20 15.60 0.35
N GLY A 43 21.01 16.16 -0.84
CA GLY A 43 19.78 16.05 -1.62
C GLY A 43 19.47 14.60 -1.96
N ALA A 44 20.47 13.84 -2.43
CA ALA A 44 20.34 12.40 -2.66
C ALA A 44 20.06 11.62 -1.37
N LEU A 45 20.74 11.97 -0.27
CA LEU A 45 20.56 11.34 1.06
C LEU A 45 19.15 11.55 1.63
N VAL A 46 18.48 12.66 1.29
CA VAL A 46 17.08 12.91 1.69
C VAL A 46 16.09 12.35 0.67
N ALA A 47 16.37 12.49 -0.62
CA ALA A 47 15.48 12.08 -1.70
C ALA A 47 15.31 10.56 -1.73
N LEU A 48 16.39 9.79 -1.63
CA LEU A 48 16.34 8.32 -1.71
C LEU A 48 15.47 7.70 -0.58
N PRO A 49 15.67 8.02 0.71
CA PRO A 49 14.78 7.53 1.77
C PRO A 49 13.34 8.03 1.63
N SER A 50 13.14 9.27 1.17
CA SER A 50 11.80 9.82 0.98
C SER A 50 11.03 9.08 -0.12
N ILE A 51 11.70 8.79 -1.23
CA ILE A 51 11.15 7.98 -2.33
C ILE A 51 10.87 6.56 -1.84
N ALA A 52 11.82 5.93 -1.14
CA ALA A 52 11.64 4.60 -0.58
C ALA A 52 10.43 4.55 0.39
N LEU A 53 10.29 5.55 1.25
CA LEU A 53 9.15 5.68 2.15
C LEU A 53 7.84 5.85 1.39
N ALA A 54 7.82 6.67 0.34
CA ALA A 54 6.64 6.83 -0.52
C ALA A 54 6.23 5.51 -1.19
N PHE A 55 7.20 4.72 -1.66
CA PHE A 55 6.95 3.38 -2.20
C PHE A 55 6.35 2.44 -1.14
N VAL A 56 6.91 2.42 0.08
CA VAL A 56 6.38 1.60 1.18
C VAL A 56 4.93 2.00 1.52
N ILE A 57 4.65 3.30 1.63
CA ILE A 57 3.30 3.81 1.90
C ILE A 57 2.33 3.39 0.80
N ALA A 58 2.71 3.57 -0.48
CA ALA A 58 1.88 3.18 -1.61
C ALA A 58 1.59 1.67 -1.60
N PHE A 59 2.60 0.85 -1.27
CA PHE A 59 2.46 -0.61 -1.17
C PHE A 59 1.49 -1.00 -0.04
N LEU A 60 1.63 -0.42 1.15
CA LEU A 60 0.72 -0.67 2.27
C LEU A 60 -0.72 -0.26 1.95
N ILE A 61 -0.92 0.87 1.28
CA ILE A 61 -2.24 1.30 0.79
C ILE A 61 -2.80 0.26 -0.17
N ARG A 62 -1.99 -0.25 -1.11
CA ARG A 62 -2.44 -1.27 -2.08
C ARG A 62 -2.86 -2.56 -1.38
N VAL A 63 -2.04 -3.06 -0.45
CA VAL A 63 -2.36 -4.25 0.35
C VAL A 63 -3.67 -4.06 1.11
N GLN A 64 -3.86 -2.90 1.74
CA GLN A 64 -5.07 -2.61 2.49
C GLN A 64 -6.31 -2.48 1.59
N GLN A 65 -6.17 -2.02 0.34
CA GLN A 65 -7.27 -2.00 -0.63
C GLN A 65 -7.68 -3.41 -1.08
N LEU A 66 -6.73 -4.34 -1.17
CA LEU A 66 -6.99 -5.74 -1.50
C LEU A 66 -7.54 -6.53 -0.31
N ARG A 67 -7.34 -6.04 0.92
CA ARG A 67 -7.72 -6.76 2.13
C ARG A 67 -9.24 -6.88 2.29
N LEU A 68 -9.69 -8.13 2.34
CA LEU A 68 -10.98 -8.51 2.91
C LEU A 68 -10.81 -8.85 4.39
N ILE A 69 -11.83 -8.52 5.19
CA ILE A 69 -11.83 -8.76 6.64
C ILE A 69 -12.57 -10.06 6.93
N ARG A 70 -13.74 -10.24 6.33
CA ARG A 70 -14.57 -11.43 6.51
C ARG A 70 -15.61 -11.55 5.40
N ILE A 71 -15.98 -12.78 5.07
CA ILE A 71 -17.11 -13.06 4.17
C ILE A 71 -18.15 -13.89 4.92
N TYR A 72 -19.41 -13.51 4.77
CA TYR A 72 -20.55 -14.22 5.33
C TYR A 72 -21.51 -14.65 4.23
N GLN A 73 -21.99 -15.88 4.28
CA GLN A 73 -23.10 -16.33 3.45
C GLN A 73 -24.42 -15.91 4.10
N ASN A 74 -25.37 -15.44 3.29
CA ASN A 74 -26.70 -15.12 3.77
C ASN A 74 -27.46 -16.42 4.14
N LYS A 75 -28.20 -16.40 5.26
CA LYS A 75 -28.94 -17.57 5.75
C LYS A 75 -30.22 -17.83 4.94
N ASN A 76 -30.80 -16.80 4.36
CA ASN A 76 -32.06 -16.88 3.63
C ASN A 76 -31.86 -17.18 2.13
N ASP A 77 -30.68 -16.83 1.60
CA ASP A 77 -30.31 -17.01 0.20
C ASP A 77 -28.85 -17.48 0.13
N VAL A 78 -28.65 -18.75 -0.22
CA VAL A 78 -27.31 -19.37 -0.28
C VAL A 78 -26.44 -18.78 -1.41
N GLU A 79 -27.03 -18.14 -2.41
CA GLU A 79 -26.30 -17.52 -3.52
C GLU A 79 -25.80 -16.12 -3.19
N GLN A 80 -26.24 -15.53 -2.08
CA GLN A 80 -25.83 -14.21 -1.63
C GLN A 80 -24.79 -14.27 -0.53
N PHE A 81 -23.81 -13.38 -0.66
CA PHE A 81 -22.72 -13.21 0.28
C PHE A 81 -22.56 -11.74 0.66
N VAL A 82 -21.99 -11.53 1.84
CA VAL A 82 -21.62 -10.21 2.36
C VAL A 82 -20.14 -10.21 2.68
N ALA A 83 -19.39 -9.42 1.92
CA ALA A 83 -17.98 -9.15 2.19
C ALA A 83 -17.87 -7.91 3.09
N ILE A 84 -17.07 -8.02 4.15
CA ILE A 84 -16.59 -6.88 4.91
C ILE A 84 -15.20 -6.53 4.39
N ARG A 85 -15.05 -5.33 3.85
CA ARG A 85 -13.77 -4.82 3.35
C ARG A 85 -13.37 -3.50 4.01
N SER A 86 -12.12 -3.12 3.81
CA SER A 86 -11.64 -1.78 4.13
C SER A 86 -11.98 -0.79 3.00
N LYS A 87 -12.50 0.38 3.36
CA LYS A 87 -12.76 1.53 2.48
C LYS A 87 -11.87 2.68 2.98
N TYR A 88 -11.09 3.25 2.05
CA TYR A 88 -10.09 4.28 2.34
C TYR A 88 -9.07 3.88 3.42
N ALA A 89 -8.67 2.61 3.45
CA ALA A 89 -7.73 2.03 4.41
C ALA A 89 -8.16 2.02 5.90
N VAL A 90 -9.18 2.79 6.31
CA VAL A 90 -9.53 2.99 7.72
C VAL A 90 -10.96 2.52 8.04
N THR A 91 -11.92 2.71 7.14
CA THR A 91 -13.33 2.45 7.43
C THR A 91 -13.75 1.06 6.96
N GLN A 92 -14.64 0.40 7.69
CA GLN A 92 -15.20 -0.88 7.23
C GLN A 92 -16.42 -0.63 6.36
N HIS A 93 -16.54 -1.38 5.26
CA HIS A 93 -17.69 -1.33 4.38
C HIS A 93 -18.18 -2.74 4.08
N LYS A 94 -19.49 -2.94 4.22
CA LYS A 94 -20.20 -4.15 3.82
C LYS A 94 -20.60 -4.04 2.36
N GLU A 95 -20.21 -5.01 1.55
CA GLU A 95 -20.56 -5.13 0.15
C GLU A 95 -21.30 -6.46 -0.04
N VAL A 96 -22.55 -6.38 -0.50
CA VAL A 96 -23.37 -7.55 -0.81
C VAL A 96 -23.10 -7.93 -2.26
N PHE A 97 -22.88 -9.20 -2.52
CA PHE A 97 -22.61 -9.72 -3.85
C PHE A 97 -23.23 -11.10 -4.03
N ARG A 98 -23.46 -11.50 -5.29
CA ARG A 98 -23.91 -12.84 -5.64
C ARG A 98 -22.73 -13.70 -6.04
N ARG A 99 -22.88 -15.02 -5.90
CA ARG A 99 -21.92 -16.01 -6.38
C ARG A 99 -21.52 -15.80 -7.85
N ASP A 100 -22.50 -15.51 -8.70
CA ASP A 100 -22.30 -15.31 -10.14
C ASP A 100 -21.38 -14.11 -10.47
N ASP A 101 -21.28 -13.16 -9.53
CA ASP A 101 -20.44 -11.96 -9.66
C ASP A 101 -19.01 -12.20 -9.12
N THR A 102 -18.65 -13.44 -8.80
CA THR A 102 -17.33 -13.79 -8.26
C THR A 102 -16.53 -14.72 -9.14
N ALA A 103 -15.25 -14.40 -9.30
CA ALA A 103 -14.31 -15.21 -10.06
C ALA A 103 -12.98 -15.32 -9.30
N GLY A 104 -12.50 -16.55 -9.11
CA GLY A 104 -11.15 -16.81 -8.62
C GLY A 104 -10.12 -16.56 -9.72
N PHE A 105 -9.02 -15.91 -9.37
CA PHE A 105 -7.85 -15.81 -10.24
C PHE A 105 -6.80 -16.81 -9.79
N TYR A 106 -6.63 -17.84 -10.61
CA TYR A 106 -5.53 -18.80 -10.48
C TYR A 106 -4.47 -18.37 -11.49
N PHE A 107 -3.37 -17.78 -11.02
CA PHE A 107 -2.22 -17.51 -11.87
C PHE A 107 -1.60 -18.84 -12.29
N ALA A 108 -1.18 -18.95 -13.54
CA ALA A 108 -0.61 -20.17 -14.08
C ALA A 108 0.66 -20.58 -13.30
N ASP A 109 0.86 -21.90 -13.16
CA ASP A 109 1.96 -22.48 -12.40
C ASP A 109 3.34 -22.31 -13.04
N ASP A 110 3.39 -21.76 -14.26
CA ASP A 110 4.59 -21.53 -15.05
C ASP A 110 5.41 -20.31 -14.60
N GLN A 111 4.92 -19.51 -13.65
CA GLN A 111 5.62 -18.34 -13.13
C GLN A 111 6.55 -18.66 -11.96
N SER A 112 7.70 -17.98 -11.93
CA SER A 112 8.61 -18.00 -10.77
C SER A 112 7.88 -17.51 -9.50
N ASP A 113 8.25 -18.06 -8.35
CA ASP A 113 7.60 -17.76 -7.07
C ASP A 113 7.55 -16.26 -6.78
N GLY A 114 8.61 -15.52 -7.12
CA GLY A 114 8.65 -14.06 -6.96
C GLY A 114 7.63 -13.31 -7.82
N ALA A 115 7.47 -13.72 -9.08
CA ALA A 115 6.48 -13.13 -9.99
C ALA A 115 5.06 -13.43 -9.53
N ARG A 116 4.79 -14.66 -9.08
CA ARG A 116 3.51 -15.09 -8.53
C ARG A 116 3.11 -14.25 -7.33
N VAL A 117 4.03 -14.06 -6.39
CA VAL A 117 3.82 -13.21 -5.20
C VAL A 117 3.53 -11.76 -5.62
N ALA A 118 4.32 -11.19 -6.53
CA ALA A 118 4.10 -9.83 -7.03
C ALA A 118 2.72 -9.67 -7.69
N LEU A 119 2.28 -10.64 -8.50
CA LEU A 119 0.96 -10.62 -9.13
C LEU A 119 -0.18 -10.71 -8.11
N HIS A 120 -0.06 -11.58 -7.10
CA HIS A 120 -1.05 -11.64 -6.02
C HIS A 120 -1.09 -10.32 -5.22
N PHE A 121 0.05 -9.68 -4.98
CA PHE A 121 0.09 -8.36 -4.34
C PHE A 121 -0.51 -7.24 -5.20
N LEU A 122 -0.39 -7.33 -6.52
CA LEU A 122 -0.90 -6.31 -7.43
C LEU A 122 -2.38 -6.50 -7.75
N PHE A 123 -2.83 -7.75 -7.90
CA PHE A 123 -4.15 -8.08 -8.44
C PHE A 123 -5.02 -8.91 -7.49
N GLY A 124 -4.49 -9.41 -6.37
CA GLY A 124 -5.21 -10.32 -5.50
C GLY A 124 -5.37 -11.71 -6.09
N ASN A 125 -6.30 -12.50 -5.55
CA ASN A 125 -6.63 -13.85 -6.01
C ASN A 125 -8.13 -14.05 -6.28
N ILE A 126 -8.96 -13.02 -6.07
CA ILE A 126 -10.38 -13.05 -6.41
C ILE A 126 -10.83 -11.70 -6.99
N GLN A 127 -11.84 -11.74 -7.86
CA GLN A 127 -12.67 -10.61 -8.26
C GLN A 127 -14.09 -10.77 -7.70
N ILE A 128 -14.61 -9.71 -7.08
CA ILE A 128 -16.00 -9.58 -6.67
C ILE A 128 -16.56 -8.34 -7.40
N GLY A 129 -17.50 -8.56 -8.31
CA GLY A 129 -17.98 -7.54 -9.24
C GLY A 129 -16.83 -6.97 -10.09
N ASN A 130 -16.58 -5.66 -10.01
CA ASN A 130 -15.48 -4.99 -10.72
C ASN A 130 -14.22 -4.77 -9.86
N ARG A 131 -14.17 -5.31 -8.64
CA ARG A 131 -13.08 -5.07 -7.69
C ARG A 131 -12.31 -6.35 -7.42
N LYS A 132 -10.99 -6.21 -7.27
CA LYS A 132 -10.10 -7.32 -6.95
C LYS A 132 -9.73 -7.30 -5.48
N PHE A 133 -9.61 -8.48 -4.89
CA PHE A 133 -9.30 -8.68 -3.48
C PHE A 133 -8.36 -9.86 -3.28
N MET A 134 -7.73 -9.88 -2.11
CA MET A 134 -7.02 -11.04 -1.59
C MET A 134 -7.92 -11.75 -0.58
N ILE A 135 -8.28 -12.99 -0.89
CA ILE A 135 -8.93 -13.94 0.00
C ILE A 135 -7.90 -14.85 0.64
N MET A 136 -8.11 -15.10 1.92
CA MET A 136 -7.41 -16.10 2.70
C MET A 136 -8.47 -17.05 3.31
N ASP A 137 -8.09 -18.28 3.61
CA ASP A 137 -9.04 -19.30 4.08
C ASP A 137 -9.66 -18.96 5.46
N ASP A 138 -8.96 -18.17 6.27
CA ASP A 138 -9.40 -17.67 7.58
C ASP A 138 -10.55 -16.64 7.50
N MET A 139 -10.83 -16.11 6.30
CA MET A 139 -11.90 -15.13 6.08
C MET A 139 -13.30 -15.77 6.06
N PHE A 140 -13.37 -17.10 5.94
CA PHE A 140 -14.60 -17.86 5.95
C PHE A 140 -14.77 -18.60 7.28
N LYS A 141 -16.02 -18.97 7.62
CA LYS A 141 -16.29 -19.80 8.79
C LYS A 141 -15.70 -21.22 8.63
N ALA A 142 -15.69 -21.73 7.40
CA ALA A 142 -15.11 -23.02 7.03
C ALA A 142 -14.80 -23.05 5.51
N ASN A 143 -13.92 -23.95 5.10
CA ASN A 143 -13.43 -24.03 3.71
C ASN A 143 -14.52 -24.38 2.69
N ASN A 144 -15.57 -25.08 3.10
CA ASN A 144 -16.72 -25.41 2.25
C ASN A 144 -17.47 -24.17 1.74
N TYR A 145 -17.49 -23.07 2.51
CA TYR A 145 -18.08 -21.80 2.07
C TYR A 145 -17.27 -21.16 0.93
N ARG A 146 -15.94 -21.23 1.00
CA ARG A 146 -15.05 -20.72 -0.06
C ARG A 146 -15.25 -21.49 -1.35
N SER A 147 -15.20 -22.82 -1.29
CA SER A 147 -15.32 -23.67 -2.47
C SER A 147 -16.71 -23.55 -3.14
N TYR A 148 -17.77 -23.40 -2.35
CA TYR A 148 -19.10 -23.13 -2.89
C TYR A 148 -19.16 -21.76 -3.59
N MET A 149 -18.66 -20.71 -2.94
CA MET A 149 -18.62 -19.36 -3.50
C MET A 149 -17.82 -19.29 -4.81
N LEU A 150 -16.67 -19.96 -4.88
CA LEU A 150 -15.76 -19.95 -6.03
C LEU A 150 -16.14 -20.93 -7.16
N ASN A 151 -17.33 -21.52 -7.13
CA ASN A 151 -17.75 -22.53 -8.10
C ASN A 151 -16.88 -23.81 -8.14
N GLU A 152 -16.10 -24.08 -7.10
CA GLU A 152 -15.36 -25.34 -6.96
C GLU A 152 -16.31 -26.48 -6.55
N THR A 153 -17.41 -26.18 -5.86
CA THR A 153 -18.46 -27.15 -5.49
C THR A 153 -19.87 -26.64 -5.81
N SER A 154 -20.79 -27.56 -6.11
CA SER A 154 -22.21 -27.28 -6.31
C SER A 154 -23.06 -27.49 -5.05
N VAL A 155 -22.48 -28.09 -3.99
CA VAL A 155 -23.20 -28.42 -2.76
C VAL A 155 -23.11 -27.25 -1.78
N PRO A 156 -24.24 -26.65 -1.36
CA PRO A 156 -24.23 -25.55 -0.41
C PRO A 156 -23.71 -26.00 0.96
N PRO A 157 -22.96 -25.15 1.68
CA PRO A 157 -22.53 -25.43 3.04
C PRO A 157 -23.74 -25.69 3.96
N ARG A 158 -23.66 -26.69 4.82
CA ARG A 158 -24.67 -26.90 5.86
C ARG A 158 -24.51 -25.78 6.91
N LEU A 159 -25.57 -25.00 7.10
CA LEU A 159 -25.64 -23.85 8.02
C LEU A 159 -25.64 -24.28 9.50
#